data_AF-A0A815Y7D7-F1
#
_entry.id   AF-A0A815Y7D7-F1
#
_cell.length_a   1.000
_cell.length_b   1.000
_cell.length_c   1.000
_cell.angle_alpha   90.00
_cell.angle_beta   90.00
_cell.angle_gamma   90.00
#
_symmetry.space_group_name_H-M   'P 1'
#
loop_
_entity.id
_entity.type
_entity.pdbx_description
1 polymer ?
#
loop_
_entity_poly.entity_id
_entity_poly.type
_entity_poly.pdbx_seq_one_letter_code
_entity_poly.pdbx_strand_id
1 'polypeptide(L)' 'ITNLENKLTYEQVQYLHEYYTMNQIPESIEIEEIAKQWNIDDFDLSNWFFYRYMIELAVEQHRYEVKTIAA' A
#
# COMPACT_ATOMS: atom_id res chain seq x y z
N ILE A 1 9.36 0.37 7.41
CA ILE A 1 7.99 -0.17 7.49
C ILE A 1 7.17 0.90 8.21
N THR A 2 6.22 1.52 7.53
CA THR A 2 5.33 2.52 8.12
C THR A 2 4.43 1.87 9.14
N ASN A 3 4.40 2.37 10.37
CA ASN A 3 3.45 1.96 11.41
C ASN A 3 2.06 2.61 11.21
N LEU A 4 1.70 2.97 9.96
CA LEU A 4 0.46 3.70 9.69
C LEU A 4 -0.76 2.90 10.14
N GLU A 5 -0.87 1.63 9.75
CA GLU A 5 -2.01 0.76 10.10
C GLU A 5 -2.24 0.67 11.62
N ASN A 6 -1.18 0.75 12.45
CA ASN A 6 -1.30 0.74 13.91
C ASN A 6 -1.95 2.01 14.49
N LYS A 7 -2.00 3.09 13.71
CA LYS A 7 -2.62 4.37 14.07
C LYS A 7 -4.04 4.52 13.51
N LEU A 8 -4.47 3.61 12.63
CA LEU A 8 -5.73 3.69 11.90
C LEU A 8 -6.83 2.84 12.57
N THR A 9 -8.09 3.21 12.33
CA THR A 9 -9.23 2.36 12.66
C THR A 9 -9.31 1.17 11.72
N TYR A 10 -10.06 0.14 12.11
CA TYR A 10 -10.33 -1.02 11.24
C TYR A 10 -10.93 -0.60 9.89
N GLU A 11 -11.87 0.36 9.91
CA GLU A 11 -12.54 0.86 8.70
C GLU A 11 -11.56 1.58 7.76
N GLN A 12 -10.67 2.40 8.32
CA GLN A 12 -9.62 3.07 7.53
C GLN A 12 -8.66 2.06 6.91
N VAL A 13 -8.19 1.08 7.69
CA VAL A 13 -7.33 0.01 7.18
C VAL A 13 -8.04 -0.74 6.05
N GLN A 14 -9.27 -1.17 6.28
CA GLN A 14 -10.06 -1.90 5.30
C GLN A 14 -10.24 -1.11 4.00
N TYR A 15 -10.59 0.18 4.09
CA TYR A 15 -10.70 1.06 2.94
C TYR A 15 -9.38 1.13 2.15
N LEU A 16 -8.24 1.32 2.83
CA LEU A 16 -6.94 1.39 2.17
C LEU A 16 -6.58 0.09 1.45
N HIS A 17 -6.89 -1.06 2.06
CA HIS A 17 -6.69 -2.35 1.41
C HIS A 17 -7.56 -2.51 0.17
N GLU A 18 -8.84 -2.17 0.25
CA GLU A 18 -9.76 -2.23 -0.89
C GLU A 18 -9.30 -1.28 -2.01
N TYR A 19 -8.93 -0.05 -1.67
CA TYR A 19 -8.39 0.92 -2.61
C TYR A 19 -7.15 0.38 -3.31
N TYR A 20 -6.22 -0.19 -2.53
CA TYR A 20 -4.98 -0.75 -3.05
C TYR A 20 -5.20 -1.86 -4.08
N THR A 21 -6.27 -2.66 -3.95
CA THR A 21 -6.60 -3.67 -4.97
C THR A 21 -7.05 -3.06 -6.31
N MET A 22 -7.55 -1.83 -6.29
CA MET A 22 -7.98 -1.10 -7.49
C MET A 22 -6.84 -0.26 -8.08
N ASN A 23 -6.04 0.37 -7.22
CA ASN A 23 -4.94 1.24 -7.61
C ASN A 23 -3.79 1.13 -6.59
N GLN A 24 -2.70 0.47 -6.99
CA GLN A 24 -1.54 0.21 -6.14
C GLN A 24 -0.57 1.39 -6.04
N ILE A 25 -0.61 2.30 -7.01
CA ILE A 25 0.28 3.46 -7.12
C ILE A 25 -0.59 4.70 -7.41
N PRO A 26 -1.39 5.15 -6.44
CA PRO A 26 -2.17 6.37 -6.59
C PRO A 26 -1.29 7.58 -6.87
N GLU A 27 -1.82 8.48 -7.70
CA GLU A 27 -1.23 9.79 -7.94
C GLU A 27 -1.33 10.67 -6.69
N SER A 28 -0.52 11.74 -6.63
CA SER A 28 -0.47 12.64 -5.47
C SER A 28 -1.84 13.26 -5.14
N ILE A 29 -2.65 13.58 -6.16
CA ILE A 29 -4.00 14.12 -5.95
C ILE A 29 -4.93 13.11 -5.30
N GLU A 30 -4.85 11.83 -5.67
CA GLU A 30 -5.66 10.77 -5.08
C GLU A 30 -5.25 10.52 -3.61
N ILE A 31 -3.94 10.56 -3.32
CA ILE A 31 -3.42 10.49 -1.94
C ILE A 31 -3.97 11.64 -1.10
N GLU A 32 -3.91 12.88 -1.59
CA GLU A 32 -4.42 14.06 -0.88
C GLU A 32 -5.93 13.95 -0.59
N GLU A 33 -6.71 13.46 -1.56
CA GLU A 33 -8.15 13.25 -1.41
C GLU A 33 -8.47 12.20 -0.34
N ILE A 34 -7.79 11.05 -0.36
CA ILE A 34 -7.95 9.99 0.64
C ILE A 34 -7.51 10.48 2.03
N ALA A 35 -6.34 11.11 2.11
CA ALA A 35 -5.78 11.66 3.34
C ALA A 35 -6.77 12.63 4.00
N LYS A 36 -7.35 13.53 3.20
CA LYS A 36 -8.36 14.47 3.67
C LYS A 36 -9.67 13.80 4.08
N GLN A 37 -10.17 12.85 3.28
CA GLN A 37 -11.42 12.14 3.56
C GLN A 37 -11.35 11.39 4.90
N TRP A 38 -10.24 10.72 5.16
CA TRP A 38 -10.06 9.85 6.33
C TRP A 38 -9.30 10.51 7.47
N ASN A 39 -8.92 11.78 7.33
CA ASN A 39 -8.09 12.51 8.30
C ASN A 39 -6.80 11.76 8.65
N ILE A 40 -6.07 11.35 7.60
CA ILE A 40 -4.77 10.67 7.66
C ILE A 40 -3.71 11.66 7.17
N ASP A 41 -2.49 11.59 7.72
CA ASP A 41 -1.34 12.34 7.21
C ASP A 41 -0.96 11.85 5.80
N ASP A 42 -0.86 12.77 4.85
CA ASP A 42 -0.64 12.48 3.43
C ASP A 42 0.73 11.84 3.18
N PHE A 43 1.75 12.25 3.94
CA PHE A 43 3.09 11.68 3.87
C PHE A 43 3.13 10.24 4.40
N ASP A 44 2.53 9.96 5.57
CA ASP A 44 2.41 8.60 6.09
C ASP A 44 1.62 7.70 5.11
N LEU A 45 0.53 8.23 4.51
CA LEU A 45 -0.29 7.50 3.55
C LEU A 45 0.46 7.18 2.25
N SER A 46 1.17 8.17 1.69
CA SER A 46 2.01 8.00 0.50
C SER A 46 3.07 6.92 0.72
N ASN A 47 3.76 6.97 1.88
CA ASN A 47 4.74 5.96 2.25
C ASN A 47 4.11 4.57 2.40
N TRP A 48 2.89 4.46 2.94
CA TRP A 48 2.20 3.19 3.07
C TRP A 48 1.96 2.53 1.69
N PHE A 49 1.44 3.28 0.72
CA PHE A 49 1.25 2.79 -0.65
C PHE A 49 2.58 2.35 -1.29
N PHE A 50 3.61 3.20 -1.17
CA PHE A 50 4.94 2.92 -1.71
C PHE A 50 5.54 1.64 -1.13
N TYR A 51 5.60 1.52 0.20
CA TYR A 51 6.20 0.35 0.85
C TYR A 51 5.42 -0.93 0.57
N ARG A 52 4.08 -0.86 0.54
CA ARG A 52 3.24 -2.00 0.21
C ARG A 52 3.54 -2.52 -1.19
N TYR A 53 3.59 -1.62 -2.17
CA TYR A 53 3.95 -1.96 -3.56
C TYR A 53 5.34 -2.55 -3.69
N MET A 54 6.34 -1.96 -3.04
CA MET A 54 7.70 -2.48 -3.07
C MET A 54 7.82 -3.87 -2.46
N ILE A 55 7.08 -4.16 -1.38
CA ILE A 55 7.06 -5.49 -0.76
C ILE A 55 6.38 -6.51 -1.69
N GLU A 56 5.23 -6.18 -2.26
CA GLU A 56 4.54 -7.08 -3.19
C GLU A 56 5.38 -7.39 -4.43
N LEU A 57 6.03 -6.37 -5.01
CA LEU A 57 6.94 -6.55 -6.14
C LEU A 57 8.12 -7.46 -5.79
N ALA A 58 8.74 -7.27 -4.61
CA ALA A 58 9.84 -8.10 -4.15
C ALA A 58 9.41 -9.56 -3.91
N VAL A 59 8.23 -9.76 -3.31
CA VAL A 59 7.65 -11.10 -3.10
C VAL A 59 7.39 -11.80 -4.43
N GLU A 60 6.88 -11.07 -5.42
CA GLU A 60 6.56 -11.64 -6.72
C GLU A 60 7.83 -11.97 -7.53
N GLN A 61 8.85 -11.10 -7.51
CA GLN A 61 10.17 -11.39 -8.10
C GLN A 61 10.78 -12.66 -7.49
N HIS A 62 10.79 -12.76 -6.16
CA HIS A 62 11.29 -13.94 -5.48
C HIS A 62 10.51 -15.21 -5.86
N ARG A 63 9.18 -15.11 -5.99
CA ARG A 63 8.32 -16.22 -6.45
C ARG A 63 8.70 -16.69 -7.85
N TYR A 64 8.97 -15.77 -8.78
CA TYR A 64 9.42 -16.10 -10.13
C TYR A 64 10.79 -16.80 -10.13
N GLU A 65 11.74 -16.31 -9.34
CA GLU A 65 13.08 -16.91 -9.23
C GLU A 65 13.00 -18.36 -8.72
N VAL A 66 12.25 -18.61 -7.64
CA VAL A 66 12.09 -19.97 -7.08
C VAL A 66 11.42 -20.91 -8.08
N LYS A 67 10.38 -20.46 -8.79
CA LYS A 67 9.71 -21.29 -9.81
C LYS A 67 10.63 -21.63 -10.97
N THR A 68 11.48 -20.70 -11.39
CA THR A 68 12.39 -20.90 -12.52
C THR A 68 13.53 -21.86 -12.18
N ILE A 69 14.02 -21.84 -10.94
CA ILE A 69 15.07 -22.76 -10.47
C ILE A 69 14.51 -24.18 -10.25
N ALA A 70 13.24 -24.31 -9.89
CA ALA A 70 12.59 -25.60 -9.60
C ALA A 70 12.03 -26.33 -10.85
N ALA A 71 12.07 -25.71 -12.03
CA ALA A 71 11.59 -26.25 -13.30
C ALA A 71 12.74 -26.84 -14.14
#